data_AF-F4KNW3-F1
#
_entry.id   AF-F4KNW3-F1
#
_cell.length_a   1.000
_cell.length_b   1.000
_cell.length_c   1.000
_cell.angle_alpha   90.00
_cell.angle_beta   90.00
_cell.angle_gamma   90.00
#
_symmetry.space_group_name_H-M   'P 1'
#
loop_
_entity.id
_entity.type
_entity.pdbx_description
1 polymer ?
#
loop_
_entity_poly.entity_id
_entity_poly.type
_entity_poly.pdbx_seq_one_letter_code
_entity_poly.pdbx_strand_id
1 'polypeptide(L)'
;MIPYVILLSLLLLFTALYYRDQRFEGLYQLFTFTLLVGFAGLRVGLGQDYEVYENGYNWISSESFQAFEPLWRWVIVEMHALGLGFRSFMILTSAITIALFFQGIRRLSISYPLGILFFVLFNTGYLETLNGVRQCLALMITFAAFHLYVERRYWRFFLWVVLSCLVHSSSVIWFILLPLMSIRWDWRVLTVLLVVTLAVGNPLFKVVGHVLEPILPERYAFYISSREMDAHQGWVNILVQNGMTLLLLIGSLYLDKERDRTTCLAILLIAFSSMIYNCTLSSDVAMRFMYNPGIMICVALPNLLLSVKDRWYQLTIAGVMILYFLFTVNNVMDPGSSLHTYRWIYDDYIYTPTLW
;
A
#
# COMPACT_ATOMS: atom_id res chain seq x y z
N MET A 1 -0.33 21.06 3.03
CA MET A 1 0.26 20.69 4.33
C MET A 1 -0.79 20.73 5.45
N ILE A 2 -1.40 21.90 5.72
CA ILE A 2 -2.38 22.09 6.81
C ILE A 2 -3.48 21.01 6.84
N PRO A 3 -4.12 20.62 5.71
CA PRO A 3 -5.14 19.58 5.74
C PRO A 3 -4.64 18.24 6.29
N TYR A 4 -3.40 17.86 5.97
CA TYR A 4 -2.83 16.59 6.44
C TYR A 4 -2.45 16.64 7.92
N VAL A 5 -1.94 17.77 8.41
CA VAL A 5 -1.65 17.97 9.83
C VAL A 5 -2.94 17.90 10.65
N ILE A 6 -4.05 18.48 10.15
CA ILE A 6 -5.37 18.37 10.78
C ILE A 6 -5.85 16.91 10.78
N LEU A 7 -5.78 16.22 9.63
CA LEU A 7 -6.08 14.79 9.52
C LEU A 7 -5.34 13.97 10.58
N LEU A 8 -4.01 14.14 10.67
CA LEU A 8 -3.17 13.39 11.59
C LEU A 8 -3.48 13.72 13.06
N SER A 9 -3.68 15.00 13.37
CA SER A 9 -4.01 15.44 14.73
C SER A 9 -5.35 14.86 15.20
N LEU A 10 -6.36 14.88 14.33
CA LEU A 10 -7.67 14.28 14.63
C LEU A 10 -7.58 12.76 14.77
N LEU A 11 -6.81 12.08 13.91
CA LEU A 11 -6.60 10.64 14.04
C LEU A 11 -5.92 10.25 15.35
N LEU A 12 -4.89 11.01 15.78
CA LEU A 12 -4.23 10.81 17.07
C LEU A 12 -5.22 11.03 18.22
N LEU A 13 -6.01 12.11 18.17
CA LEU A 13 -7.05 12.39 19.16
C LEU A 13 -8.07 11.24 19.26
N PHE A 14 -8.64 10.81 18.14
CA PHE A 14 -9.64 9.72 18.14
C PHE A 14 -9.03 8.39 18.59
N THR A 15 -7.78 8.11 18.22
CA THR A 15 -7.07 6.91 18.70
C THR A 15 -6.85 6.97 20.21
N ALA A 16 -6.47 8.13 20.75
CA ALA A 16 -6.34 8.32 22.19
C ALA A 16 -7.68 8.17 22.94
N LEU A 17 -8.78 8.70 22.38
CA LEU A 17 -10.12 8.53 22.94
C LEU A 17 -10.57 7.06 22.95
N TYR A 18 -10.30 6.33 21.86
CA TYR A 18 -10.56 4.88 21.80
C TYR A 18 -9.82 4.12 22.90
N TYR A 19 -8.53 4.41 23.11
CA TYR A 19 -7.73 3.75 24.15
C TYR A 19 -8.12 4.15 25.56
N ARG A 20 -8.66 5.36 25.75
CA ARG A 20 -9.19 5.82 27.02
C ARG A 20 -10.49 5.09 27.39
N ASP A 21 -11.38 4.90 26.43
CA ASP A 21 -12.67 4.23 26.65
C ASP A 21 -13.16 3.55 25.36
N GLN A 22 -13.14 2.22 25.36
CA GLN A 22 -13.50 1.41 24.19
C GLN A 22 -14.99 1.51 23.83
N ARG A 23 -15.85 2.10 24.67
CA ARG A 23 -17.25 2.38 24.30
C ARG A 23 -17.36 3.35 23.12
N PHE A 24 -16.32 4.13 22.83
CA PHE A 24 -16.24 4.99 21.66
C PHE A 24 -15.87 4.26 20.36
N GLU A 25 -15.80 2.91 20.34
CA GLU A 25 -15.38 2.14 19.17
C GLU A 25 -16.16 2.50 17.89
N GLY A 26 -17.49 2.54 17.95
CA GLY A 26 -18.32 2.87 16.80
C GLY A 26 -18.07 4.29 16.27
N LEU A 27 -17.87 5.25 17.18
CA LEU A 27 -17.54 6.63 16.83
C LEU A 27 -16.13 6.73 16.26
N TYR A 28 -15.16 6.03 16.85
CA TYR A 28 -13.80 5.94 16.31
C TYR A 28 -13.84 5.45 14.86
N GLN A 29 -14.55 4.37 14.58
CA GLN A 29 -14.67 3.82 13.23
C GLN A 29 -15.33 4.82 12.27
N LEU A 30 -16.47 5.40 12.66
CA LEU A 30 -17.20 6.35 11.81
C LEU A 30 -16.35 7.58 11.50
N PHE A 31 -15.73 8.20 12.50
CA PHE A 31 -14.95 9.41 12.32
C PHE A 31 -13.66 9.16 11.53
N THR A 32 -12.91 8.11 11.86
CA THR A 32 -11.67 7.78 11.14
C THR A 32 -11.96 7.40 9.68
N PHE A 33 -13.01 6.62 9.42
CA PHE A 33 -13.46 6.31 8.07
C PHE A 33 -13.83 7.59 7.30
N THR A 34 -14.71 8.42 7.87
CA THR A 34 -15.16 9.66 7.22
C THR A 34 -14.01 10.62 6.95
N LEU A 35 -13.06 10.72 7.89
CA LEU A 35 -11.92 11.60 7.77
C LEU A 35 -10.95 11.16 6.66
N LEU A 36 -10.67 9.86 6.56
CA LEU A 36 -9.84 9.29 5.49
C LEU A 36 -10.55 9.38 4.12
N VAL A 37 -11.83 9.02 4.05
CA VAL A 37 -12.59 9.12 2.81
C VAL A 37 -12.73 10.57 2.35
N GLY A 38 -12.99 11.50 3.28
CA GLY A 38 -13.10 12.92 2.98
C GLY A 38 -11.80 13.48 2.42
N PHE A 39 -10.66 13.16 3.05
CA PHE A 39 -9.36 13.64 2.59
C PHE A 39 -8.94 13.03 1.24
N ALA A 40 -9.18 11.74 1.02
CA ALA A 40 -8.83 11.09 -0.25
C ALA A 40 -9.82 11.38 -1.39
N GLY A 41 -11.10 11.50 -1.08
CA GLY A 41 -12.19 11.58 -2.07
C GLY A 41 -12.61 12.98 -2.45
N LEU A 42 -12.42 13.99 -1.57
CA LEU A 42 -12.80 15.39 -1.83
C LEU A 42 -11.63 16.25 -2.31
N ARG A 43 -10.46 15.65 -2.55
CA ARG A 43 -9.28 16.32 -3.08
C ARG A 43 -9.43 16.63 -4.57
N VAL A 44 -8.70 17.63 -5.04
CA VAL A 44 -8.61 17.98 -6.45
C VAL A 44 -7.14 18.18 -6.85
N GLY A 45 -6.73 17.64 -8.00
CA GLY A 45 -5.41 17.84 -8.59
C GLY A 45 -4.21 17.24 -7.85
N LEU A 46 -4.43 16.57 -6.71
CA LEU A 46 -3.38 15.97 -5.89
C LEU A 46 -3.01 14.56 -6.37
N GLY A 47 -1.77 14.12 -6.20
CA GLY A 47 -1.38 12.72 -6.42
C GLY A 47 -1.02 12.39 -7.87
N GLN A 48 -0.06 11.48 -8.02
CA GLN A 48 0.67 11.27 -9.27
C GLN A 48 -0.23 10.98 -10.49
N ASP A 49 -1.26 10.16 -10.33
CA ASP A 49 -2.07 9.68 -11.45
C ASP A 49 -3.45 10.39 -11.55
N TYR A 50 -3.69 11.49 -10.80
CA TYR A 50 -5.01 12.13 -10.73
C TYR A 50 -5.57 12.55 -12.10
N GLU A 51 -4.75 13.23 -12.90
CA GLU A 51 -5.15 13.71 -14.23
C GLU A 51 -5.46 12.56 -15.19
N VAL A 52 -4.76 11.43 -15.06
CA VAL A 52 -5.02 10.21 -15.86
C VAL A 52 -6.40 9.65 -15.52
N TYR A 53 -6.78 9.66 -14.23
CA TYR A 53 -8.12 9.24 -13.80
C TYR A 53 -9.21 10.21 -14.27
N GLU A 54 -8.96 11.52 -14.19
CA GLU A 54 -9.91 12.52 -14.67
C GLU A 54 -10.09 12.41 -16.19
N ASN A 55 -9.00 12.21 -16.93
CA ASN A 55 -9.01 12.00 -18.38
C ASN A 55 -9.82 10.73 -18.75
N GLY A 56 -9.43 9.59 -18.19
CA GLY A 56 -10.10 8.33 -18.46
C GLY A 56 -11.55 8.30 -18.00
N TYR A 57 -11.93 9.06 -16.97
CA TYR A 57 -13.33 9.19 -16.57
C TYR A 57 -14.12 10.04 -17.55
N ASN A 58 -13.65 11.25 -17.88
CA ASN A 58 -14.42 12.19 -18.69
C ASN A 58 -14.49 11.79 -20.18
N TRP A 59 -13.49 11.08 -20.69
CA TRP A 59 -13.40 10.69 -22.10
C TRP A 59 -13.16 9.19 -22.26
N ILE A 60 -14.23 8.41 -22.46
CA ILE A 60 -14.15 6.94 -22.65
C ILE A 60 -13.41 6.52 -23.94
N SER A 61 -13.18 7.46 -24.86
CA SER A 61 -12.38 7.24 -26.07
C SER A 61 -10.88 7.55 -25.87
N SER A 62 -10.48 8.07 -24.70
CA SER A 62 -9.08 8.42 -24.41
C SER A 62 -8.19 7.19 -24.30
N GLU A 63 -6.90 7.36 -24.58
CA GLU A 63 -5.88 6.33 -24.33
C GLU A 63 -5.84 5.92 -22.86
N SER A 64 -6.03 6.89 -21.95
CA SER A 64 -6.14 6.66 -20.50
C SER A 64 -7.23 5.63 -20.17
N PHE A 65 -8.43 5.80 -20.72
CA PHE A 65 -9.52 4.85 -20.49
C PHE A 65 -9.20 3.47 -21.09
N GLN A 66 -8.63 3.41 -22.29
CA GLN A 66 -8.29 2.14 -22.93
C GLN A 66 -7.17 1.37 -22.20
N ALA A 67 -6.29 2.08 -21.50
CA ALA A 67 -5.24 1.49 -20.66
C ALA A 67 -5.77 0.93 -19.32
N PHE A 68 -7.00 1.25 -18.92
CA PHE A 68 -7.58 0.76 -17.67
C PHE A 68 -8.03 -0.70 -17.74
N GLU A 69 -7.92 -1.39 -16.61
CA GLU A 69 -8.33 -2.78 -16.50
C GLU A 69 -9.86 -2.96 -16.63
N PRO A 70 -10.34 -4.14 -17.02
CA PRO A 70 -11.75 -4.35 -17.36
C PRO A 70 -12.74 -3.93 -16.27
N LEU A 71 -12.48 -4.26 -15.00
CA LEU A 71 -13.40 -3.92 -13.92
C LEU A 71 -13.40 -2.42 -13.64
N TRP A 72 -12.26 -1.75 -13.77
CA TRP A 72 -12.17 -0.31 -13.60
C TRP A 72 -12.95 0.45 -14.68
N ARG A 73 -12.81 0.04 -15.96
CA ARG A 73 -13.60 0.57 -17.07
C ARG A 73 -15.10 0.37 -16.87
N TRP A 74 -15.50 -0.82 -16.42
CA TRP A 74 -16.90 -1.12 -16.13
C TRP A 74 -17.47 -0.17 -15.07
N VAL A 75 -16.77 0.05 -13.95
CA VAL A 75 -17.22 0.99 -12.91
C VAL A 75 -17.42 2.41 -13.47
N ILE A 76 -16.49 2.89 -14.31
CA ILE A 76 -16.62 4.21 -14.95
C ILE A 76 -17.89 4.28 -15.81
N VAL A 77 -18.12 3.28 -16.67
CA VAL A 77 -19.28 3.24 -17.57
C VAL A 77 -20.61 3.21 -16.79
N GLU A 78 -20.69 2.42 -15.72
CA GLU A 78 -21.89 2.38 -14.88
C GLU A 78 -22.13 3.71 -14.15
N MET A 79 -21.08 4.36 -13.67
CA MET A 79 -21.23 5.67 -13.03
C MET A 79 -21.70 6.75 -14.01
N HIS A 80 -21.23 6.71 -15.26
CA HIS A 80 -21.75 7.55 -16.35
C HIS A 80 -23.22 7.25 -16.65
N ALA A 81 -23.61 5.97 -16.71
CA ALA A 81 -24.99 5.57 -16.92
C ALA A 81 -25.94 6.08 -15.81
N LEU A 82 -25.42 6.24 -14.59
CA LEU A 82 -26.13 6.84 -13.45
C LEU A 82 -26.08 8.38 -13.42
N GLY A 83 -25.43 9.03 -14.37
CA GLY A 83 -25.27 10.48 -14.43
C GLY A 83 -24.33 11.05 -13.36
N LEU A 84 -23.44 10.24 -12.80
CA LEU A 84 -22.49 10.65 -11.76
C LEU A 84 -21.23 11.25 -12.38
N GLY A 85 -20.68 12.28 -11.75
CA GLY A 85 -19.44 12.94 -12.21
C GLY A 85 -18.16 12.33 -11.60
N PHE A 86 -17.01 12.76 -12.10
CA PHE A 86 -15.69 12.29 -11.64
C PHE A 86 -15.49 12.47 -10.12
N ARG A 87 -16.02 13.54 -9.53
CA ARG A 87 -15.98 13.78 -8.08
C ARG A 87 -16.67 12.65 -7.30
N SER A 88 -17.85 12.20 -7.75
CA SER A 88 -18.56 11.07 -7.14
C SER A 88 -17.75 9.78 -7.27
N PHE A 89 -17.06 9.59 -8.40
CA PHE A 89 -16.18 8.44 -8.63
C PHE A 89 -14.97 8.41 -7.68
N MET A 90 -14.33 9.56 -7.45
CA MET A 90 -13.23 9.68 -6.50
C MET A 90 -13.69 9.39 -5.06
N ILE A 91 -14.86 9.88 -4.65
CA ILE A 91 -15.42 9.57 -3.33
C ILE A 91 -15.74 8.07 -3.21
N LEU A 92 -16.37 7.48 -4.23
CA LEU A 92 -16.75 6.06 -4.21
C LEU A 92 -15.51 5.16 -4.12
N THR A 93 -14.53 5.35 -4.99
CA THR A 93 -13.31 4.54 -5.02
C THR A 93 -12.49 4.70 -3.74
N SER A 94 -12.41 5.92 -3.18
CA SER A 94 -11.80 6.16 -1.86
C SER A 94 -12.56 5.43 -0.75
N ALA A 95 -13.90 5.53 -0.73
CA ALA A 95 -14.74 4.87 0.26
C ALA A 95 -14.58 3.36 0.24
N ILE A 96 -14.59 2.74 -0.95
CA ILE A 96 -14.38 1.29 -1.09
C ILE A 96 -12.98 0.90 -0.62
N THR A 97 -11.95 1.63 -1.05
CA THR A 97 -10.55 1.35 -0.66
C THR A 97 -10.37 1.38 0.85
N ILE A 98 -10.88 2.42 1.52
CA ILE A 98 -10.78 2.55 2.98
C ILE A 98 -11.68 1.53 3.70
N ALA A 99 -12.87 1.20 3.18
CA ALA A 99 -13.72 0.17 3.76
C ALA A 99 -13.05 -1.22 3.74
N LEU A 100 -12.42 -1.58 2.62
CA LEU A 100 -11.66 -2.81 2.49
C LEU A 100 -10.46 -2.83 3.44
N PHE A 101 -9.74 -1.72 3.57
CA PHE A 101 -8.68 -1.60 4.57
C PHE A 101 -9.21 -1.86 5.99
N PHE A 102 -10.31 -1.21 6.39
CA PHE A 102 -10.95 -1.40 7.71
C PHE A 102 -11.36 -2.86 7.93
N GLN A 103 -11.95 -3.50 6.91
CA GLN A 103 -12.33 -4.91 6.98
C GLN A 103 -11.12 -5.81 7.21
N GLY A 104 -10.03 -5.61 6.48
CA GLY A 104 -8.80 -6.39 6.61
C GLY A 104 -8.15 -6.18 7.96
N ILE A 105 -7.90 -4.92 8.34
CA ILE A 105 -7.13 -4.60 9.54
C ILE A 105 -7.84 -5.06 10.82
N ARG A 106 -9.18 -5.01 10.87
CA ARG A 106 -9.96 -5.52 12.02
C ARG A 106 -9.89 -7.04 12.18
N ARG A 107 -9.64 -7.78 11.10
CA ARG A 107 -9.52 -9.26 11.14
C ARG A 107 -8.09 -9.73 11.35
N LEU A 108 -7.11 -8.92 10.94
CA LEU A 108 -5.71 -9.33 10.91
C LEU A 108 -4.87 -8.77 12.06
N SER A 109 -5.20 -7.58 12.55
CA SER A 109 -4.44 -6.91 13.62
C SER A 109 -5.05 -7.18 14.99
N ILE A 110 -4.19 -7.42 15.98
CA ILE A 110 -4.55 -7.47 17.41
C ILE A 110 -5.11 -6.11 17.86
N SER A 111 -4.53 -5.02 17.33
CA SER A 111 -5.03 -3.67 17.54
C SER A 111 -5.21 -2.97 16.20
N TYR A 112 -6.45 -2.96 15.73
CA TYR A 112 -6.79 -2.28 14.49
C TYR A 112 -6.63 -0.75 14.55
N PRO A 113 -6.82 -0.05 15.70
CA PRO A 113 -6.57 1.38 15.77
C PRO A 113 -5.09 1.74 15.62
N LEU A 114 -4.18 0.92 16.17
CA LEU A 114 -2.76 1.08 15.88
C LEU A 114 -2.47 0.80 14.41
N GLY A 115 -3.07 -0.24 13.84
CA GLY A 115 -2.93 -0.55 12.42
C GLY A 115 -3.39 0.60 11.50
N ILE A 116 -4.50 1.27 11.82
CA ILE A 116 -4.96 2.47 11.11
C ILE A 116 -3.99 3.63 11.28
N LEU A 117 -3.50 3.86 12.50
CA LEU A 117 -2.51 4.90 12.75
C LEU A 117 -1.25 4.67 11.90
N PHE A 118 -0.76 3.42 11.86
CA PHE A 118 0.37 3.07 11.01
C PHE A 118 0.12 3.24 9.52
N PHE A 119 -1.07 2.87 9.07
CA PHE A 119 -1.44 3.08 7.68
C PHE A 119 -1.32 4.55 7.28
N VAL A 120 -1.67 5.49 8.16
CA VAL A 120 -1.49 6.93 7.90
C VAL A 120 -0.04 7.37 8.06
N LEU A 121 0.68 6.84 9.04
CA LEU A 121 2.05 7.24 9.34
C LEU A 121 3.10 6.68 8.38
N PHE A 122 2.79 5.65 7.61
CA PHE A 122 3.70 5.06 6.65
C PHE A 122 3.49 5.72 5.28
N ASN A 123 4.55 6.29 4.69
CA ASN A 123 4.43 7.03 3.42
C ASN A 123 3.86 6.16 2.28
N THR A 124 4.14 4.86 2.30
CA THR A 124 3.60 3.89 1.32
C THR A 124 2.25 3.28 1.74
N GLY A 125 1.64 3.79 2.81
CA GLY A 125 0.31 3.44 3.29
C GLY A 125 -0.76 4.37 2.71
N TYR A 126 -1.34 5.23 3.54
CA TYR A 126 -2.50 6.04 3.18
C TYR A 126 -2.20 7.07 2.09
N LEU A 127 -1.02 7.71 2.13
CA LEU A 127 -0.63 8.68 1.11
C LEU A 127 -0.54 8.05 -0.28
N GLU A 128 -0.19 6.77 -0.37
CA GLU A 128 -0.14 6.06 -1.65
C GLU A 128 -1.53 5.87 -2.28
N THR A 129 -2.60 5.85 -1.47
CA THR A 129 -3.98 5.82 -1.98
C THR A 129 -4.35 7.07 -2.78
N LEU A 130 -3.57 8.15 -2.64
CA LEU A 130 -3.75 9.39 -3.39
C LEU A 130 -3.02 9.33 -4.74
N ASN A 131 -1.95 8.53 -4.84
CA ASN A 131 -1.13 8.41 -6.04
C ASN A 131 -1.71 7.34 -6.97
N GLY A 132 -1.73 6.09 -6.54
CA GLY A 132 -2.14 4.93 -7.34
C GLY A 132 -3.53 4.43 -6.97
N VAL A 133 -4.60 5.18 -7.22
CA VAL A 133 -5.97 4.83 -6.78
C VAL A 133 -6.39 3.41 -7.20
N ARG A 134 -6.17 3.04 -8.48
CA ARG A 134 -6.44 1.66 -8.98
C ARG A 134 -5.63 0.61 -8.23
N GLN A 135 -4.33 0.86 -8.11
CA GLN A 135 -3.40 -0.05 -7.47
C GLN A 135 -3.74 -0.28 -5.99
N CYS A 136 -4.00 0.80 -5.26
CA CYS A 136 -4.39 0.73 -3.86
C CYS A 136 -5.72 0.03 -3.68
N LEU A 137 -6.71 0.25 -4.54
CA LEU A 137 -7.97 -0.50 -4.48
C LEU A 137 -7.73 -2.00 -4.67
N ALA A 138 -6.95 -2.39 -5.68
CA ALA A 138 -6.60 -3.78 -5.95
C ALA A 138 -5.87 -4.43 -4.77
N LEU A 139 -4.88 -3.73 -4.21
CA LEU A 139 -4.15 -4.13 -3.01
C LEU A 139 -5.10 -4.32 -1.83
N MET A 140 -6.03 -3.38 -1.57
CA MET A 140 -6.96 -3.46 -0.44
C MET A 140 -7.96 -4.61 -0.59
N ILE A 141 -8.33 -5.02 -1.80
CA ILE A 141 -9.11 -6.25 -2.03
C ILE A 141 -8.36 -7.47 -1.47
N THR A 142 -7.08 -7.62 -1.82
CA THR A 142 -6.28 -8.75 -1.35
C THR A 142 -6.01 -8.67 0.15
N PHE A 143 -5.73 -7.48 0.68
CA PHE A 143 -5.55 -7.25 2.11
C PHE A 143 -6.80 -7.62 2.91
N ALA A 144 -7.98 -7.16 2.50
CA ALA A 144 -9.27 -7.48 3.15
C ALA A 144 -9.56 -8.99 3.13
N ALA A 145 -9.22 -9.66 2.02
CA ALA A 145 -9.43 -11.08 1.83
C ALA A 145 -8.35 -11.96 2.51
N PHE A 146 -7.24 -11.40 2.97
CA PHE A 146 -6.07 -12.18 3.43
C PHE A 146 -6.38 -13.10 4.62
N HIS A 147 -7.38 -12.75 5.46
CA HIS A 147 -7.86 -13.63 6.53
C HIS A 147 -8.25 -15.02 6.03
N LEU A 148 -8.75 -15.14 4.78
CA LEU A 148 -9.08 -16.42 4.16
C LEU A 148 -7.84 -17.28 3.95
N TYR A 149 -6.68 -16.69 3.62
CA TYR A 149 -5.42 -17.42 3.51
C TYR A 149 -4.94 -17.90 4.89
N VAL A 150 -5.06 -17.03 5.91
CA VAL A 150 -4.73 -17.37 7.31
C VAL A 150 -5.56 -18.58 7.77
N GLU A 151 -6.88 -18.54 7.52
CA GLU A 151 -7.86 -19.61 7.79
C GLU A 151 -7.71 -20.86 6.89
N ARG A 152 -6.68 -20.92 6.03
CA ARG A 152 -6.41 -22.01 5.09
C ARG A 152 -7.50 -22.24 4.03
N ARG A 153 -8.35 -21.25 3.79
CA ARG A 153 -9.37 -21.22 2.72
C ARG A 153 -8.77 -20.68 1.42
N TYR A 154 -7.68 -21.31 0.98
CA TYR A 154 -6.81 -20.82 -0.10
C TYR A 154 -7.53 -20.57 -1.41
N TRP A 155 -8.45 -21.47 -1.80
CA TRP A 155 -9.24 -21.30 -3.02
C TRP A 155 -10.06 -20.00 -3.00
N ARG A 156 -10.70 -19.67 -1.86
CA ARG A 156 -11.49 -18.44 -1.75
C ARG A 156 -10.59 -17.21 -1.82
N PHE A 157 -9.40 -17.25 -1.21
CA PHE A 157 -8.43 -16.17 -1.33
C PHE A 157 -7.92 -16.00 -2.77
N PHE A 158 -7.65 -17.11 -3.48
CA PHE A 158 -7.24 -17.09 -4.89
C PHE A 158 -8.28 -16.40 -5.78
N LEU A 159 -9.59 -16.64 -5.57
CA LEU A 159 -10.64 -15.92 -6.31
C LEU A 159 -10.60 -14.41 -6.09
N TRP A 160 -10.28 -13.95 -4.86
CA TRP A 160 -10.09 -12.52 -4.58
C TRP A 160 -8.83 -11.96 -5.24
N VAL A 161 -7.76 -12.75 -5.37
CA VAL A 161 -6.56 -12.36 -6.15
C VAL A 161 -6.92 -12.16 -7.62
N VAL A 162 -7.69 -13.10 -8.21
CA VAL A 162 -8.16 -12.97 -9.60
C VAL A 162 -9.01 -11.71 -9.77
N LEU A 163 -9.95 -11.45 -8.85
CA LEU A 163 -10.75 -10.22 -8.87
C LEU A 163 -9.87 -8.96 -8.79
N SER A 164 -8.85 -8.98 -7.93
CA SER A 164 -7.92 -7.88 -7.76
C SER A 164 -7.13 -7.59 -9.05
N CYS A 165 -6.73 -8.62 -9.80
CA CYS A 165 -6.10 -8.47 -11.12
C CYS A 165 -7.03 -7.81 -12.17
N LEU A 166 -8.35 -7.92 -12.02
CA LEU A 166 -9.32 -7.23 -12.89
C LEU A 166 -9.43 -5.73 -12.57
N VAL A 167 -9.03 -5.30 -11.37
CA VAL A 167 -8.94 -3.89 -10.96
C VAL A 167 -7.60 -3.30 -11.35
N HIS A 168 -6.51 -4.02 -11.07
CA HIS A 168 -5.18 -3.57 -11.45
C HIS A 168 -4.21 -4.73 -11.66
N SER A 169 -3.43 -4.65 -12.74
CA SER A 169 -2.51 -5.72 -13.13
C SER A 169 -1.40 -6.01 -12.14
N SER A 170 -1.03 -5.06 -11.26
CA SER A 170 0.06 -5.28 -10.29
C SER A 170 -0.20 -6.42 -9.29
N SER A 171 -1.47 -6.77 -9.09
CA SER A 171 -1.88 -7.89 -8.23
C SER A 171 -1.45 -9.27 -8.75
N VAL A 172 -0.98 -9.36 -10.01
CA VAL A 172 -0.40 -10.59 -10.58
C VAL A 172 0.75 -11.15 -9.74
N ILE A 173 1.45 -10.30 -8.98
CA ILE A 173 2.52 -10.72 -8.06
C ILE A 173 2.06 -11.77 -7.06
N TRP A 174 0.78 -11.76 -6.66
CA TRP A 174 0.23 -12.76 -5.75
C TRP A 174 0.28 -14.18 -6.31
N PHE A 175 0.24 -14.39 -7.63
CA PHE A 175 0.38 -15.74 -8.20
C PHE A 175 1.76 -16.34 -7.93
N ILE A 176 2.80 -15.51 -7.77
CA ILE A 176 4.14 -15.93 -7.35
C ILE A 176 4.19 -16.10 -5.82
N LEU A 177 3.60 -15.16 -5.07
CA LEU A 177 3.66 -15.19 -3.60
C LEU A 177 2.86 -16.35 -2.98
N LEU A 178 1.72 -16.73 -3.57
CA LEU A 178 0.84 -17.78 -3.06
C LEU A 178 1.54 -19.14 -2.81
N PRO A 179 2.25 -19.73 -3.80
CA PRO A 179 3.00 -20.95 -3.56
C PRO A 179 4.16 -20.72 -2.59
N LEU A 180 4.86 -19.57 -2.66
CA LEU A 180 5.98 -19.28 -1.76
C LEU A 180 5.55 -19.18 -0.29
N MET A 181 4.36 -18.66 0.00
CA MET A 181 3.81 -18.61 1.36
C MET A 181 3.45 -19.99 1.93
N SER A 182 3.30 -21.02 1.08
CA SER A 182 3.07 -22.39 1.55
C SER A 182 4.33 -23.09 2.06
N ILE A 183 5.50 -22.54 1.73
CA ILE A 183 6.81 -23.08 2.13
C ILE A 183 7.09 -22.71 3.61
N ARG A 184 7.67 -23.65 4.34
CA ARG A 184 8.15 -23.41 5.71
C ARG A 184 9.51 -22.71 5.68
N TRP A 185 9.49 -21.39 5.67
CA TRP A 185 10.70 -20.57 5.71
C TRP A 185 11.37 -20.58 7.10
N ASP A 186 12.70 -20.65 7.08
CA ASP A 186 13.56 -20.35 8.22
C ASP A 186 13.99 -18.87 8.15
N TRP A 187 14.01 -18.19 9.29
CA TRP A 187 14.35 -16.77 9.35
C TRP A 187 15.78 -16.50 8.87
N ARG A 188 16.73 -17.44 9.06
CA ARG A 188 18.11 -17.32 8.58
C ARG A 188 18.16 -17.34 7.06
N VAL A 189 17.36 -18.22 6.45
CA VAL A 189 17.25 -18.31 4.98
C VAL A 189 16.67 -17.01 4.43
N LEU A 190 15.61 -16.47 5.06
CA LEU A 190 15.03 -15.19 4.64
C LEU A 190 16.03 -14.04 4.79
N THR A 191 16.82 -14.00 5.87
CA THR A 191 17.88 -13.00 6.05
C THR A 191 18.96 -13.11 4.99
N VAL A 192 19.42 -14.33 4.66
CA VAL A 192 20.40 -14.54 3.58
C VAL A 192 19.83 -14.08 2.24
N LEU A 193 18.59 -14.44 1.91
CA LEU A 193 17.92 -13.98 0.69
C LEU A 193 17.76 -12.46 0.64
N LEU A 194 17.49 -11.82 1.78
CA LEU A 194 17.41 -10.36 1.88
C LEU A 194 18.77 -9.72 1.52
N VAL A 195 19.87 -10.24 2.06
CA VAL A 195 21.23 -9.76 1.76
C VAL A 195 21.61 -10.03 0.29
N VAL A 196 21.29 -11.21 -0.24
CA VAL A 196 21.55 -11.56 -1.65
C VAL A 196 20.78 -10.63 -2.58
N THR A 197 19.49 -10.40 -2.35
CA THR A 197 18.68 -9.49 -3.18
C THR A 197 19.17 -8.05 -3.08
N LEU A 198 19.64 -7.60 -1.91
CA LEU A 198 20.24 -6.28 -1.76
C LEU A 198 21.54 -6.13 -2.58
N ALA A 199 22.36 -7.18 -2.64
CA ALA A 199 23.64 -7.14 -3.35
C ALA A 199 23.51 -7.28 -4.87
N VAL A 200 22.66 -8.21 -5.34
CA VAL A 200 22.59 -8.60 -6.76
C VAL A 200 21.21 -8.50 -7.39
N GLY A 201 20.16 -8.18 -6.63
CA GLY A 201 18.79 -8.16 -7.11
C GLY A 201 18.57 -7.16 -8.25
N ASN A 202 18.94 -5.89 -8.05
CA ASN A 202 18.77 -4.86 -9.06
C ASN A 202 19.62 -5.10 -10.33
N PRO A 203 20.92 -5.45 -10.25
CA PRO A 203 21.69 -5.87 -11.42
C PRO A 203 21.04 -7.04 -12.18
N LEU A 204 20.55 -8.05 -11.47
CA LEU A 204 19.86 -9.19 -12.08
C LEU A 204 18.57 -8.76 -12.78
N PHE A 205 17.78 -7.89 -12.16
CA PHE A 205 16.56 -7.36 -12.76
C PHE A 205 16.83 -6.59 -14.05
N LYS A 206 17.91 -5.78 -14.11
CA LYS A 206 18.33 -5.10 -15.35
C LYS A 206 18.68 -6.09 -16.47
N VAL A 207 19.40 -7.16 -16.15
CA VAL A 207 19.77 -8.21 -17.13
C VAL A 207 18.52 -8.93 -17.64
N VAL A 208 17.62 -9.34 -16.73
CA VAL A 208 16.36 -10.00 -17.08
C VAL A 208 15.47 -9.06 -17.91
N GLY A 209 15.38 -7.79 -17.53
CA GLY A 209 14.65 -6.75 -18.25
C GLY A 209 15.11 -6.63 -19.70
N HIS A 210 16.41 -6.50 -19.93
CA HIS A 210 16.97 -6.41 -21.29
C HIS A 210 16.68 -7.65 -22.16
N VAL A 211 16.58 -8.84 -21.56
CA VAL A 211 16.25 -10.08 -22.28
C VAL A 211 14.75 -10.17 -22.60
N LEU A 212 13.90 -9.73 -21.67
CA LEU A 212 12.45 -9.86 -21.78
C LEU A 212 11.79 -8.70 -22.53
N GLU A 213 12.35 -7.50 -22.47
CA GLU A 213 11.82 -6.28 -23.11
C GLU A 213 11.39 -6.50 -24.57
N PRO A 214 12.21 -7.10 -25.47
CA PRO A 214 11.81 -7.30 -26.87
C PRO A 214 10.73 -8.38 -27.08
N ILE A 215 10.42 -9.19 -26.06
CA ILE A 215 9.48 -10.32 -26.13
C ILE A 215 8.11 -9.91 -25.56
N LEU A 216 8.09 -8.96 -24.62
CA LEU A 216 6.86 -8.53 -23.99
C LEU A 216 6.05 -7.60 -24.90
N PRO A 217 4.71 -7.64 -24.82
CA PRO A 217 3.87 -6.59 -25.37
C PRO A 217 4.31 -5.22 -24.87
N GLU A 218 4.22 -4.20 -25.72
CA GLU A 218 4.75 -2.84 -25.48
C GLU A 218 4.34 -2.26 -24.12
N ARG A 219 3.07 -2.42 -23.74
CA ARG A 219 2.54 -1.99 -22.43
C ARG A 219 3.26 -2.58 -21.22
N TYR A 220 3.86 -3.76 -21.36
CA TYR A 220 4.61 -4.45 -20.31
C TYR A 220 6.11 -4.27 -20.45
N ALA A 221 6.60 -4.17 -21.69
CA ALA A 221 7.98 -3.82 -21.98
C ALA A 221 8.37 -2.49 -21.31
N PHE A 222 7.45 -1.52 -21.29
CA PHE A 222 7.62 -0.25 -20.56
C PHE A 222 8.07 -0.45 -19.10
N TYR A 223 7.52 -1.44 -18.38
CA TYR A 223 7.83 -1.65 -16.95
C TYR A 223 9.21 -2.23 -16.68
N ILE A 224 9.85 -2.81 -17.69
CA ILE A 224 11.15 -3.48 -17.59
C ILE A 224 12.20 -2.86 -18.53
N SER A 225 11.85 -1.78 -19.23
CA SER A 225 12.71 -1.18 -20.25
C SER A 225 13.94 -0.56 -19.62
N SER A 226 15.12 -0.90 -20.14
CA SER A 226 16.38 -0.45 -19.54
C SER A 226 16.69 1.03 -19.76
N ARG A 227 15.95 1.69 -20.67
CA ARG A 227 16.18 3.08 -21.10
C ARG A 227 15.72 4.14 -20.10
N GLU A 228 14.83 3.78 -19.17
CA GLU A 228 14.30 4.69 -18.14
C GLU A 228 14.74 4.30 -16.72
N MET A 229 15.69 3.34 -16.61
CA MET A 229 16.14 2.76 -15.34
C MET A 229 17.17 3.59 -14.56
N ASP A 230 17.00 4.92 -14.57
CA ASP A 230 17.81 5.91 -13.86
C ASP A 230 17.16 6.38 -12.54
N ALA A 231 16.04 5.77 -12.15
CA ALA A 231 15.47 5.96 -10.82
C ALA A 231 16.49 5.50 -9.76
N HIS A 232 17.12 6.45 -9.08
CA HIS A 232 18.03 6.19 -7.98
C HIS A 232 17.27 6.38 -6.66
N GLN A 233 16.87 5.27 -6.05
CA GLN A 233 16.34 5.31 -4.69
C GLN A 233 17.41 5.77 -3.71
N GLY A 234 17.03 6.69 -2.82
CA GLY A 234 17.90 7.13 -1.74
C GLY A 234 18.32 5.96 -0.85
N TRP A 235 19.60 5.88 -0.51
CA TRP A 235 20.15 4.83 0.36
C TRP A 235 19.43 4.74 1.72
N VAL A 236 18.87 5.87 2.20
CA VAL A 236 18.05 5.93 3.42
C VAL A 236 16.80 5.06 3.28
N ASN A 237 16.07 5.14 2.16
CA ASN A 237 14.86 4.33 1.93
C ASN A 237 15.20 2.83 1.91
N ILE A 238 16.33 2.48 1.29
CA ILE A 238 16.83 1.09 1.25
C ILE A 238 17.15 0.59 2.65
N LEU A 239 17.87 1.39 3.45
CA LEU A 239 18.21 1.05 4.82
C LEU A 239 16.96 0.90 5.69
N VAL A 240 16.01 1.82 5.55
CA VAL A 240 14.76 1.85 6.31
C VAL A 240 13.88 0.63 6.01
N GLN A 241 13.71 0.28 4.73
CA GLN A 241 12.93 -0.88 4.28
C GLN A 241 13.56 -2.21 4.75
N ASN A 242 14.86 -2.40 4.52
CA ASN A 242 15.58 -3.63 4.88
C ASN A 242 15.80 -3.75 6.39
N GLY A 243 16.11 -2.64 7.07
CA GLY A 243 16.27 -2.59 8.53
C GLY A 243 14.97 -2.92 9.25
N MET A 244 13.84 -2.37 8.78
CA MET A 244 12.51 -2.75 9.28
C MET A 244 12.27 -4.25 9.10
N THR A 245 12.55 -4.79 7.92
CA THR A 245 12.37 -6.22 7.63
C THR A 245 13.20 -7.09 8.56
N LEU A 246 14.46 -6.73 8.80
CA LEU A 246 15.33 -7.46 9.71
C LEU A 246 14.80 -7.41 11.15
N LEU A 247 14.34 -6.25 11.62
CA LEU A 247 13.71 -6.10 12.94
C LEU A 247 12.50 -7.03 13.09
N LEU A 248 11.65 -7.13 12.06
CA LEU A 248 10.47 -8.00 12.06
C LEU A 248 10.84 -9.48 11.99
N LEU A 249 11.88 -9.85 11.23
CA LEU A 249 12.41 -11.21 11.20
C LEU A 249 12.96 -11.63 12.57
N ILE A 250 13.66 -10.74 13.28
CA ILE A 250 14.06 -10.97 14.68
C ILE A 250 12.82 -11.14 15.57
N GLY A 251 11.77 -10.34 15.33
CA GLY A 251 10.48 -10.45 16.01
C GLY A 251 9.84 -11.83 15.87
N SER A 252 10.01 -12.48 14.72
CA SER A 252 9.46 -13.82 14.48
C SER A 252 10.02 -14.89 15.44
N LEU A 253 11.18 -14.65 16.07
CA LEU A 253 11.77 -15.55 17.07
C LEU A 253 10.98 -15.61 18.37
N TYR A 254 10.15 -14.61 18.65
CA TYR A 254 9.31 -14.54 19.84
C TYR A 254 7.91 -15.14 19.63
N LEU A 255 7.60 -15.60 18.41
CA LEU A 255 6.27 -16.02 18.01
C LEU A 255 6.15 -17.53 17.85
N ASP A 256 4.97 -18.06 18.16
CA ASP A 256 4.61 -19.43 17.80
C ASP A 256 3.97 -19.45 16.41
N LYS A 257 4.52 -20.27 15.49
CA LYS A 257 4.12 -20.25 14.07
C LYS A 257 2.65 -20.60 13.82
N GLU A 258 2.02 -21.40 14.67
CA GLU A 258 0.61 -21.79 14.50
C GLU A 258 -0.32 -20.87 15.29
N ARG A 259 0.02 -20.50 16.52
CA ARG A 259 -0.78 -19.57 17.33
C ARG A 259 -0.78 -18.17 16.74
N ASP A 260 0.39 -17.68 16.33
CA ASP A 260 0.60 -16.30 15.87
C ASP A 260 0.70 -16.24 14.33
N ARG A 261 0.07 -17.21 13.65
CA ARG A 261 0.13 -17.45 12.20
C ARG A 261 -0.08 -16.19 11.35
N THR A 262 -1.05 -15.35 11.70
CA THR A 262 -1.31 -14.09 11.00
C THR A 262 -0.09 -13.18 10.99
N THR A 263 0.55 -13.01 12.14
CA THR A 263 1.73 -12.17 12.31
C THR A 263 2.94 -12.77 11.61
N CYS A 264 3.15 -14.08 11.72
CA CYS A 264 4.23 -14.76 10.99
C CYS A 264 4.10 -14.62 9.47
N LEU A 265 2.89 -14.75 8.92
CA LEU A 265 2.64 -14.54 7.50
C LEU A 265 2.81 -13.07 7.09
N ALA A 266 2.39 -12.12 7.95
CA ALA A 266 2.62 -10.70 7.72
C ALA A 266 4.13 -10.38 7.62
N ILE A 267 4.94 -10.92 8.52
CA ILE A 267 6.41 -10.77 8.51
C ILE A 267 7.01 -11.39 7.24
N LEU A 268 6.56 -12.58 6.83
CA LEU A 268 7.01 -13.22 5.60
C LEU A 268 6.71 -12.36 4.36
N LEU A 269 5.51 -11.80 4.28
CA LEU A 269 5.14 -10.91 3.18
C LEU A 269 5.99 -9.64 3.17
N ILE A 270 6.27 -9.03 4.32
CA ILE A 270 7.17 -7.87 4.39
C ILE A 270 8.60 -8.24 3.94
N ALA A 271 9.07 -9.45 4.25
CA ALA A 271 10.35 -9.94 3.73
C ALA A 271 10.33 -10.04 2.19
N PHE A 272 9.29 -10.60 1.61
CA PHE A 272 9.13 -10.61 0.15
C PHE A 272 8.97 -9.22 -0.45
N SER A 273 8.26 -8.31 0.22
CA SER A 273 8.16 -6.89 -0.17
C SER A 273 9.54 -6.26 -0.31
N SER A 274 10.42 -6.46 0.67
CA SER A 274 11.77 -5.90 0.64
C SER A 274 12.68 -6.55 -0.39
N MET A 275 12.53 -7.85 -0.62
CA MET A 275 13.23 -8.55 -1.70
C MET A 275 12.80 -8.02 -3.07
N ILE A 276 11.50 -7.80 -3.29
CA ILE A 276 10.97 -7.18 -4.51
C ILE A 276 11.57 -5.77 -4.65
N TYR A 277 11.49 -4.95 -3.61
CA TYR A 277 12.05 -3.60 -3.59
C TYR A 277 13.54 -3.57 -3.98
N ASN A 278 14.36 -4.44 -3.37
CA ASN A 278 15.78 -4.56 -3.66
C ASN A 278 16.05 -4.97 -5.12
N CYS A 279 15.20 -5.84 -5.68
CA CYS A 279 15.31 -6.27 -7.07
C CYS A 279 14.91 -5.17 -8.05
N THR A 280 13.97 -4.29 -7.69
CA THR A 280 13.37 -3.33 -8.63
C THR A 280 13.82 -1.88 -8.39
N LEU A 281 14.95 -1.67 -7.71
CA LEU A 281 15.42 -0.31 -7.32
C LEU A 281 15.54 0.66 -8.49
N SER A 282 15.75 0.15 -9.70
CA SER A 282 15.92 0.95 -10.91
C SER A 282 14.63 1.22 -11.69
N SER A 283 13.48 0.71 -11.29
CA SER A 283 12.21 0.96 -11.98
C SER A 283 11.14 1.37 -10.97
N ASP A 284 10.76 2.64 -10.98
CA ASP A 284 9.71 3.17 -10.08
C ASP A 284 8.38 2.44 -10.26
N VAL A 285 8.08 1.96 -11.48
CA VAL A 285 6.85 1.23 -11.73
C VAL A 285 6.91 -0.21 -11.25
N ALA A 286 8.00 -0.93 -11.52
CA ALA A 286 8.17 -2.29 -11.03
C ALA A 286 8.28 -2.32 -9.50
N MET A 287 8.85 -1.28 -8.90
CA MET A 287 8.89 -1.11 -7.45
C MET A 287 7.52 -1.18 -6.80
N ARG A 288 6.48 -0.69 -7.47
CA ARG A 288 5.12 -0.69 -6.91
C ARG A 288 4.58 -2.10 -6.65
N PHE A 289 5.16 -3.16 -7.24
CA PHE A 289 4.82 -4.55 -6.88
C PHE A 289 5.05 -4.85 -5.40
N MET A 290 6.01 -4.17 -4.75
CA MET A 290 6.28 -4.36 -3.32
C MET A 290 5.09 -4.01 -2.43
N TYR A 291 4.23 -3.07 -2.85
CA TYR A 291 3.14 -2.58 -1.99
C TYR A 291 2.15 -3.68 -1.63
N ASN A 292 1.87 -4.61 -2.57
CA ASN A 292 0.94 -5.72 -2.37
C ASN A 292 1.24 -6.54 -1.11
N PRO A 293 2.46 -7.12 -0.95
CA PRO A 293 2.84 -7.75 0.30
C PRO A 293 3.21 -6.74 1.41
N GLY A 294 3.70 -5.55 1.05
CA GLY A 294 4.23 -4.54 1.97
C GLY A 294 3.19 -3.95 2.93
N ILE A 295 1.91 -3.84 2.52
CA ILE A 295 0.82 -3.31 3.37
C ILE A 295 0.67 -4.07 4.69
N MET A 296 1.10 -5.33 4.74
CA MET A 296 1.11 -6.16 5.95
C MET A 296 1.95 -5.57 7.09
N ILE A 297 2.78 -4.54 6.84
CA ILE A 297 3.45 -3.76 7.89
C ILE A 297 2.46 -3.19 8.91
N CYS A 298 1.26 -2.79 8.46
CA CYS A 298 0.18 -2.29 9.31
C CYS A 298 -0.38 -3.37 10.26
N VAL A 299 -0.10 -4.65 9.99
CA VAL A 299 -0.48 -5.80 10.82
C VAL A 299 0.71 -6.25 11.68
N ALA A 300 1.88 -6.43 11.06
CA ALA A 300 3.05 -7.00 11.72
C ALA A 300 3.53 -6.14 12.91
N LEU A 301 3.61 -4.82 12.73
CA LEU A 301 4.12 -3.92 13.76
C LEU A 301 3.22 -3.87 15.02
N PRO A 302 1.90 -3.57 14.93
CA PRO A 302 1.02 -3.64 16.11
C PRO A 302 1.04 -5.00 16.79
N ASN A 303 1.01 -6.09 15.99
CA ASN A 303 0.93 -7.43 16.55
C ASN A 303 2.21 -7.78 17.33
N LEU A 304 3.39 -7.46 16.79
CA LEU A 304 4.66 -7.68 17.48
C LEU A 304 4.79 -6.80 18.73
N LEU A 305 4.42 -5.53 18.65
CA LEU A 305 4.45 -4.63 19.80
C LEU A 305 3.64 -5.17 20.99
N LEU A 306 2.48 -5.77 20.70
CA LEU A 306 1.56 -6.29 21.73
C LEU A 306 1.83 -7.75 22.13
N SER A 307 2.38 -8.57 21.24
CA SER A 307 2.61 -10.01 21.51
C SER A 307 3.96 -10.30 22.14
N VAL A 308 5.00 -9.51 21.81
CA VAL A 308 6.35 -9.74 22.32
C VAL A 308 6.49 -9.18 23.73
N LYS A 309 6.92 -10.01 24.68
CA LYS A 309 7.12 -9.62 26.09
C LYS A 309 8.48 -9.00 26.38
N ASP A 310 9.44 -9.13 25.47
CA ASP A 310 10.77 -8.54 25.65
C ASP A 310 10.67 -7.00 25.58
N ARG A 311 11.00 -6.35 26.69
CA ARG A 311 10.85 -4.90 26.84
C ARG A 311 11.77 -4.12 25.92
N TRP A 312 12.98 -4.60 25.66
CA TRP A 312 13.92 -3.92 24.78
C TRP A 312 13.43 -3.97 23.34
N TYR A 313 12.93 -5.11 22.89
CA TYR A 313 12.32 -5.27 21.59
C TYR A 313 11.10 -4.37 21.41
N GLN A 314 10.21 -4.30 22.42
CA GLN A 314 9.07 -3.38 22.41
C GLN A 314 9.51 -1.91 22.31
N LEU A 315 10.54 -1.51 23.07
CA LEU A 315 11.10 -0.16 23.00
C LEU A 315 11.72 0.13 21.64
N THR A 316 12.42 -0.83 21.04
CA THR A 316 12.97 -0.71 19.69
C THR A 316 11.87 -0.52 18.66
N ILE A 317 10.81 -1.35 18.69
CA ILE A 317 9.65 -1.16 17.81
C ILE A 317 9.07 0.22 18.01
N ALA A 318 8.73 0.60 19.24
CA ALA A 318 8.14 1.91 19.53
C ALA A 318 9.04 3.08 19.06
N GLY A 319 10.36 2.98 19.25
CA GLY A 319 11.33 3.95 18.75
C GLY A 319 11.33 4.05 17.23
N VAL A 320 11.26 2.93 16.52
CA VAL A 320 11.13 2.90 15.07
C VAL A 320 9.80 3.52 14.63
N MET A 321 8.69 3.23 15.31
CA MET A 321 7.39 3.86 15.02
C MET A 321 7.48 5.39 15.12
N ILE A 322 8.13 5.90 16.15
CA ILE A 322 8.35 7.33 16.35
C ILE A 322 9.24 7.89 15.24
N LEU A 323 10.29 7.18 14.83
CA LEU A 323 11.15 7.60 13.72
C LEU A 323 10.35 7.73 12.41
N TYR A 324 9.49 6.77 12.09
CA TYR A 324 8.62 6.85 10.91
C TYR A 324 7.62 7.99 11.01
N PHE A 325 7.04 8.22 12.18
CA PHE A 325 6.21 9.39 12.43
C PHE A 325 6.96 10.68 12.09
N LEU A 326 8.18 10.83 12.60
CA LEU A 326 9.02 12.01 12.34
C LEU A 326 9.39 12.13 10.86
N PHE A 327 9.71 11.04 10.18
CA PHE A 327 10.02 11.04 8.75
C PHE A 327 8.82 11.46 7.92
N THR A 328 7.63 10.93 8.23
CA THR A 328 6.39 11.31 7.55
C THR A 328 6.03 12.77 7.79
N VAL A 329 6.16 13.26 9.03
CA VAL A 329 5.99 14.69 9.31
C VAL A 329 7.00 15.50 8.51
N ASN A 330 8.28 15.13 8.50
CA ASN A 330 9.31 15.83 7.73
C ASN A 330 8.98 15.89 6.23
N ASN A 331 8.55 14.76 5.64
CA ASN A 331 8.14 14.72 4.23
C ASN A 331 6.89 15.52 3.93
N VAL A 332 5.96 15.61 4.88
CA VAL A 332 4.74 16.43 4.73
C VAL A 332 5.06 17.91 4.86
N MET A 333 6.05 18.26 5.67
CA MET A 333 6.50 19.65 5.93
C MET A 333 7.49 20.16 4.88
N ASP A 334 8.06 19.27 4.06
CA ASP A 334 8.91 19.64 2.92
C ASP A 334 8.12 20.52 1.94
N PRO A 335 8.55 21.76 1.67
CA PRO A 335 7.88 22.65 0.72
C PRO A 335 7.69 22.05 -0.68
N GLY A 336 8.54 21.09 -1.07
CA GLY A 336 8.43 20.36 -2.34
C GLY A 336 7.38 19.25 -2.37
N SER A 337 6.77 18.92 -1.23
CA SER A 337 5.78 17.85 -1.13
C SER A 337 4.46 18.22 -1.82
N SER A 338 3.91 17.29 -2.62
CA SER A 338 2.62 17.46 -3.30
C SER A 338 1.48 17.75 -2.33
N LEU A 339 1.60 17.40 -1.06
CA LEU A 339 0.61 17.72 -0.04
C LEU A 339 0.49 19.23 0.22
N HIS A 340 1.49 20.06 -0.14
CA HIS A 340 1.38 21.51 -0.10
C HIS A 340 0.40 22.07 -1.12
N THR A 341 0.19 21.38 -2.23
CA THR A 341 -0.78 21.77 -3.28
C THR A 341 -2.16 21.15 -3.07
N TYR A 342 -2.42 20.53 -1.90
CA TYR A 342 -3.74 19.97 -1.58
C TYR A 342 -4.82 21.04 -1.75
N ARG A 343 -5.83 20.72 -2.56
CA ARG A 343 -7.04 21.52 -2.80
C ARG A 343 -8.28 20.70 -2.51
N TRP A 344 -9.29 21.34 -1.94
CA TRP A 344 -10.62 20.80 -1.74
C TRP A 344 -11.47 20.96 -3.00
N ILE A 345 -12.55 20.18 -3.06
CA ILE A 345 -13.57 20.20 -4.12
C ILE A 345 -14.21 21.58 -4.41
N TYR A 346 -14.04 22.54 -3.50
CA TYR A 346 -14.56 23.91 -3.61
C TYR A 346 -13.49 24.92 -4.07
N ASP A 347 -12.22 24.52 -4.12
CA ASP A 347 -11.13 25.39 -4.55
C ASP A 347 -11.08 25.43 -6.09
N ASP A 348 -10.65 26.57 -6.63
CA ASP A 348 -10.49 26.73 -8.07
C ASP A 348 -9.43 25.75 -8.62
N TYR A 349 -9.87 24.95 -9.59
CA TYR A 349 -9.03 24.01 -10.33
C TYR A 349 -9.37 24.08 -11.80
N ILE A 350 -8.38 24.45 -12.60
CA ILE A 350 -8.48 24.44 -14.06
C ILE A 350 -7.89 23.12 -14.51
N TYR A 351 -8.74 22.22 -15.00
CA TYR A 351 -8.27 21.01 -15.65
C TYR A 351 -7.59 21.38 -16.97
N THR A 352 -6.29 21.11 -17.06
CA THR A 352 -5.54 21.14 -18.32
C THR A 352 -5.35 19.71 -18.77
N PRO A 353 -6.04 19.26 -19.84
CA PRO A 353 -5.84 17.91 -20.35
C PRO A 353 -4.37 17.72 -20.71
N THR A 354 -3.70 16.79 -20.03
CA THR A 354 -2.40 16.31 -20.49
C THR A 354 -2.65 15.39 -21.68
N LEU A 355 -2.23 15.86 -22.86
CA LEU A 355 -2.17 15.07 -24.08
C LEU A 355 -1.11 13.99 -23.87
N TRP A 356 -1.54 12.81 -23.42
CA TRP A 356 -0.79 11.58 -23.59
C TRP A 356 -1.45 10.82 -24.73
#